data_AF-A0AA43QNU8-F1
#
_entry.id   AF-A0AA43QNU8-F1
#
_cell.length_a   1.000
_cell.length_b   1.000
_cell.length_c   1.000
_cell.angle_alpha   90.00
_cell.angle_beta   90.00
_cell.angle_gamma   90.00
#
_symmetry.space_group_name_H-M   'P 1'
#
loop_
_entity.id
_entity.type
_entity.pdbx_description
1 polymer ?
#
loop_
_entity_poly.entity_id
_entity_poly.type
_entity_poly.pdbx_seq_one_letter_code
_entity_poly.pdbx_strand_id
1 'polypeptide(L)'
;MLRTHRRILRWPALLRRRARRNRMATLLLAFTVSLIFIFPFYCIYKPPNLLIRYFQHRWPDVLFHVSTSAKVVALTIDDAPSAHTREIMDVLRENGVTATFFIIGSQAAGTEQREILRDLVREGHELGNHAMRDEPARALSDEVLATQIRDVEAVIREAYAAAESPAPPKYFRPGSGFFSERMLKNVKGLGYRLVLGSIYPHDPQISFWRINARHVLSMLRPGGVVICHDRRSWTAPMLRRVLPEMSRRGYQVTTITGLLREV
;
A
#
# COMPACT_ATOMS: atom_id res chain seq x y z
N MET A 1 -43.68 46.53 53.28
CA MET A 1 -42.23 46.84 53.34
C MET A 1 -41.47 45.61 53.85
N LEU A 2 -41.15 44.65 52.98
CA LEU A 2 -40.35 43.46 53.34
C LEU A 2 -39.50 43.05 52.12
N ARG A 3 -38.24 43.51 52.10
CA ARG A 3 -37.23 43.11 51.10
C ARG A 3 -36.64 41.76 51.52
N THR A 4 -37.11 40.68 50.92
CA THR A 4 -36.44 39.37 51.01
C THR A 4 -35.19 39.37 50.13
N HIS A 5 -34.02 39.50 50.74
CA HIS A 5 -32.72 39.33 50.09
C HIS A 5 -32.50 37.87 49.67
N ARG A 6 -32.82 37.53 48.42
CA ARG A 6 -32.27 36.31 47.78
C ARG A 6 -30.78 36.53 47.52
N ARG A 7 -29.91 36.14 48.46
CA ARG A 7 -28.48 35.95 48.17
C ARG A 7 -28.34 34.72 47.26
N ILE A 8 -28.38 34.96 45.95
CA ILE A 8 -27.95 34.01 44.93
C ILE A 8 -26.52 33.58 45.30
N LEU A 9 -26.28 32.28 45.50
CA LEU A 9 -24.94 31.70 45.61
C LEU A 9 -24.14 32.01 44.33
N ARG A 10 -23.58 33.21 44.23
CA ARG A 10 -22.61 33.55 43.20
C ARG A 10 -21.31 32.90 43.61
N TRP A 11 -21.01 31.73 43.03
CA TRP A 11 -19.68 31.14 43.12
C TRP A 11 -18.61 32.22 42.86
N PRO A 12 -17.60 32.37 43.74
CA PRO A 12 -16.53 33.33 43.56
C PRO A 12 -15.95 33.25 42.14
N ALA A 13 -15.84 34.38 41.44
CA ALA A 13 -15.33 34.42 40.07
C ALA A 13 -13.94 33.74 39.94
N LEU A 14 -13.14 33.76 41.01
CA LEU A 14 -11.86 33.08 41.13
C LEU A 14 -11.96 31.55 41.06
N LEU A 15 -12.95 30.93 41.71
CA LEU A 15 -13.18 29.48 41.64
C LEU A 15 -13.62 29.06 40.24
N ARG A 16 -14.45 29.88 39.57
CA ARG A 16 -14.83 29.65 38.16
C ARG A 16 -13.64 29.79 37.21
N ARG A 17 -12.76 30.78 37.43
CA ARG A 17 -11.52 30.94 36.65
C ARG A 17 -10.55 29.78 36.87
N ARG A 18 -10.36 29.31 38.11
CA ARG A 18 -9.51 28.15 38.44
C ARG A 18 -10.06 26.86 37.85
N ALA A 19 -11.37 26.61 37.94
CA ALA A 19 -12.00 25.44 37.33
C ALA A 19 -11.89 25.46 35.80
N ARG A 20 -12.08 26.62 35.15
CA ARG A 20 -11.85 26.78 33.70
C ARG A 20 -10.39 26.55 33.32
N ARG A 21 -9.44 27.11 34.06
CA ARG A 21 -7.99 26.92 33.83
C ARG A 21 -7.60 25.45 33.98
N ASN A 22 -8.09 24.77 35.01
CA ASN A 22 -7.83 23.34 35.22
C ASN A 22 -8.45 22.50 34.10
N ARG A 23 -9.68 22.80 33.67
CA ARG A 23 -10.29 22.14 32.50
C ARG A 23 -9.49 22.36 31.22
N MET A 24 -9.03 23.58 30.96
CA MET A 24 -8.17 23.85 29.80
C MET A 24 -6.84 23.10 29.89
N ALA A 25 -6.21 23.06 31.07
CA ALA A 25 -4.99 22.29 31.27
C ALA A 25 -5.22 20.78 31.04
N THR A 26 -6.34 20.22 31.52
CA THR A 26 -6.70 18.82 31.27
C THR A 26 -6.94 18.54 29.78
N LEU A 27 -7.64 19.43 29.07
CA LEU A 27 -7.87 19.29 27.63
C LEU A 27 -6.56 19.41 26.83
N LEU A 28 -5.68 20.35 27.20
CA LEU A 28 -4.36 20.49 26.59
C LEU A 28 -3.50 19.24 26.84
N LEU A 29 -3.51 18.69 28.06
CA LEU A 29 -2.81 17.45 28.36
C LEU A 29 -3.35 16.27 27.54
N ALA A 30 -4.67 16.10 27.47
CA ALA A 30 -5.30 15.04 26.68
C ALA A 30 -5.00 15.19 25.17
N PHE A 31 -5.00 16.43 24.67
CA PHE A 31 -4.61 16.74 23.30
C PHE A 31 -3.13 16.40 23.04
N THR A 32 -2.22 16.81 23.93
CA THR A 32 -0.79 16.49 23.82
C THR A 32 -0.55 14.98 23.88
N VAL A 33 -1.21 14.26 24.78
CA VAL A 33 -1.14 12.79 24.83
C VAL A 33 -1.64 12.18 23.51
N SER A 34 -2.77 12.66 22.98
CA SER A 34 -3.27 12.19 21.68
C SER A 34 -2.30 12.48 20.54
N LEU A 35 -1.67 13.66 20.54
CA LEU A 35 -0.68 14.06 19.54
C LEU A 35 0.60 13.22 19.62
N ILE A 36 1.02 12.81 20.82
CA ILE A 36 2.24 12.01 21.01
C ILE A 36 1.98 10.52 20.77
N PHE A 37 0.83 10.00 21.22
CA PHE A 37 0.57 8.55 21.27
C PHE A 37 -0.44 8.04 20.25
N ILE A 38 -1.28 8.88 19.64
CA ILE A 38 -2.28 8.44 18.64
C ILE A 38 -1.88 8.90 17.25
N PHE A 39 -1.47 10.17 17.12
CA PHE A 39 -1.16 10.76 15.81
C PHE A 39 -0.05 10.01 15.03
N PRO A 40 1.08 9.57 15.62
CA PRO A 40 2.07 8.81 14.88
C PRO A 40 1.52 7.50 14.32
N PHE A 41 0.73 6.76 15.12
CA PHE A 41 0.08 5.54 14.66
C PHE A 41 -0.97 5.82 13.59
N TYR A 42 -1.69 6.95 13.68
CA TYR A 42 -2.60 7.37 12.62
C TYR A 42 -1.85 7.72 11.33
N CYS A 43 -0.67 8.34 11.41
CA CYS A 43 0.18 8.59 10.24
C CYS A 43 0.73 7.29 9.63
N ILE A 44 0.97 6.24 10.43
CA ILE A 44 1.33 4.91 9.90
C ILE A 44 0.11 4.24 9.27
N TYR A 45 -1.05 4.33 9.92
CA TYR A 45 -2.30 3.74 9.45
C TYR A 45 -2.80 4.39 8.15
N LYS A 46 -2.78 5.73 8.09
CA LYS A 46 -3.22 6.57 6.98
C LYS A 46 -2.20 7.69 6.71
N PRO A 47 -1.13 7.41 5.95
CA PRO A 47 -0.09 8.38 5.68
C PRO A 47 -0.60 9.65 4.98
N PRO A 48 -0.36 10.85 5.54
CA PRO A 48 -0.77 12.10 4.92
C PRO A 48 0.01 12.32 3.61
N ASN A 49 -0.63 12.99 2.64
CA ASN A 49 -0.04 13.31 1.34
C ASN A 49 1.34 13.97 1.45
N LEU A 50 1.49 14.89 2.41
CA LEU A 50 2.74 15.62 2.62
C LEU A 50 3.89 14.66 2.97
N LEU A 51 3.62 13.62 3.76
CA LEU A 51 4.62 12.63 4.14
C LEU A 51 5.03 11.76 2.95
N ILE A 52 4.06 11.33 2.13
CA ILE A 52 4.33 10.59 0.89
C ILE A 52 5.19 11.43 -0.07
N ARG A 53 4.86 12.71 -0.25
CA ARG A 53 5.64 13.64 -1.09
C ARG A 53 7.04 13.87 -0.55
N TYR A 54 7.18 14.02 0.77
CA TYR A 54 8.48 14.13 1.42
C TYR A 54 9.35 12.91 1.13
N PHE A 55 8.80 11.70 1.27
CA PHE A 55 9.55 10.46 0.98
C PHE A 55 9.87 10.31 -0.51
N GLN A 56 8.94 10.65 -1.41
CA GLN A 56 9.21 10.65 -2.85
C GLN A 56 10.35 11.61 -3.22
N HIS A 57 10.41 12.79 -2.59
CA HIS A 57 11.47 13.76 -2.82
C HIS A 57 12.80 13.29 -2.24
N ARG A 58 12.80 12.71 -1.03
CA ARG A 58 14.01 12.20 -0.36
C ARG A 58 14.60 10.95 -1.04
N TRP A 59 13.78 10.14 -1.70
CA TRP A 59 14.18 8.94 -2.44
C TRP A 59 13.49 8.90 -3.82
N PRO A 60 13.97 9.68 -4.80
CA PRO A 60 13.33 9.79 -6.12
C PRO A 60 13.33 8.46 -6.91
N ASP A 61 14.31 7.59 -6.64
CA ASP A 61 14.42 6.26 -7.25
C ASP A 61 13.39 5.25 -6.71
N VAL A 62 12.70 5.56 -5.60
CA VAL A 62 11.66 4.72 -5.02
C VAL A 62 10.29 5.23 -5.45
N LEU A 63 9.46 4.35 -6.02
CA LEU A 63 8.10 4.70 -6.39
C LEU A 63 7.16 4.57 -5.19
N PHE A 64 6.70 5.70 -4.65
CA PHE A 64 5.61 5.74 -3.66
C PHE A 64 4.28 6.20 -4.28
N HIS A 65 4.38 7.15 -5.21
CA HIS A 65 3.27 7.73 -5.94
C HIS A 65 3.78 8.41 -7.21
N VAL A 66 2.85 8.72 -8.11
CA VAL A 66 3.08 9.54 -9.29
C VAL A 66 2.40 10.89 -9.11
N SER A 67 3.09 11.98 -9.44
CA SER A 67 2.51 13.32 -9.40
C SER A 67 1.73 13.58 -10.69
N THR A 68 0.41 13.36 -10.66
CA THR A 68 -0.49 13.63 -11.79
C THR A 68 -1.83 14.16 -11.29
N SER A 69 -2.56 14.89 -12.15
CA SER A 69 -3.96 15.24 -11.93
C SER A 69 -4.92 14.19 -12.53
N ALA A 70 -4.44 13.32 -13.40
CA ALA A 70 -5.22 12.25 -14.00
C ALA A 70 -5.65 11.25 -12.92
N LYS A 71 -6.93 10.88 -12.91
CA LYS A 71 -7.48 9.88 -11.98
C LYS A 71 -7.07 8.47 -12.41
N VAL A 72 -5.78 8.18 -12.34
CA VAL A 72 -5.22 6.86 -12.61
C VAL A 72 -4.50 6.37 -11.36
N VAL A 73 -4.63 5.08 -11.07
CA VAL A 73 -3.92 4.41 -9.97
C VAL A 73 -3.35 3.08 -10.44
N ALA A 74 -2.20 2.71 -9.89
CA ALA A 74 -1.67 1.37 -10.05
C ALA A 74 -2.24 0.45 -8.97
N LEU A 75 -2.81 -0.69 -9.35
CA LEU A 75 -3.12 -1.77 -8.41
C LEU A 75 -1.95 -2.76 -8.40
N THR A 76 -1.47 -3.09 -7.21
CA THR A 76 -0.37 -4.03 -7.01
C THR A 76 -0.76 -5.10 -6.01
N ILE A 77 -0.41 -6.36 -6.30
CA ILE A 77 -0.73 -7.54 -5.50
C ILE A 77 0.59 -8.23 -5.11
N ASP A 78 0.90 -8.27 -3.83
CA ASP A 78 2.11 -8.89 -3.29
C ASP A 78 1.90 -10.37 -2.95
N ASP A 79 3.00 -11.09 -2.75
CA ASP A 79 3.03 -12.49 -2.34
C ASP A 79 2.42 -13.48 -3.35
N ALA A 80 2.39 -13.14 -4.64
CA ALA A 80 1.88 -14.05 -5.65
C ALA A 80 2.94 -15.09 -6.11
N PRO A 81 2.54 -16.22 -6.70
CA PRO A 81 1.17 -16.73 -6.76
C PRO A 81 0.82 -17.53 -5.49
N SER A 82 -0.48 -17.66 -5.21
CA SER A 82 -1.06 -18.55 -4.20
C SER A 82 -2.36 -19.21 -4.70
N ALA A 83 -3.02 -19.98 -3.81
CA ALA A 83 -4.33 -20.58 -4.08
C ALA A 83 -5.44 -19.55 -4.38
N HIS A 84 -5.24 -18.27 -4.06
CA HIS A 84 -6.22 -17.20 -4.33
C HIS A 84 -5.96 -16.44 -5.63
N THR A 85 -4.81 -16.63 -6.28
CA THR A 85 -4.42 -15.86 -7.49
C THR A 85 -5.50 -15.91 -8.55
N ARG A 86 -6.04 -17.10 -8.84
CA ARG A 86 -7.06 -17.28 -9.89
C ARG A 86 -8.35 -16.54 -9.55
N GLU A 87 -8.81 -16.60 -8.30
CA GLU A 87 -9.99 -15.83 -7.86
C GLU A 87 -9.75 -14.31 -7.98
N ILE A 88 -8.54 -13.84 -7.67
CA ILE A 88 -8.18 -12.43 -7.85
C ILE A 88 -8.19 -12.05 -9.33
N MET A 89 -7.62 -12.89 -10.20
CA MET A 89 -7.65 -12.70 -11.66
C MET A 89 -9.07 -12.60 -12.19
N ASP A 90 -9.98 -13.48 -11.74
CA ASP A 90 -11.39 -13.43 -12.13
C ASP A 90 -12.03 -12.08 -11.78
N VAL A 91 -11.79 -11.57 -10.57
CA VAL A 91 -12.30 -10.26 -10.14
C VAL A 91 -11.71 -9.12 -10.97
N LEU A 92 -10.43 -9.18 -11.33
CA LEU A 92 -9.79 -8.17 -12.18
C LEU A 92 -10.40 -8.18 -13.59
N ARG A 93 -10.60 -9.37 -14.16
CA ARG A 93 -11.20 -9.59 -15.49
C ARG A 93 -12.65 -9.11 -15.55
N GLU A 94 -13.46 -9.44 -14.54
CA GLU A 94 -14.86 -8.96 -14.39
C GLU A 94 -14.96 -7.43 -14.39
N ASN A 95 -13.91 -6.74 -13.92
CA ASN A 95 -13.85 -5.28 -13.87
C ASN A 95 -13.09 -4.66 -15.05
N GLY A 96 -12.54 -5.47 -15.96
CA GLY A 96 -11.77 -4.99 -17.12
C GLY A 96 -10.50 -4.22 -16.73
N VAL A 97 -9.83 -4.61 -15.64
CA VAL A 97 -8.63 -3.93 -15.14
C VAL A 97 -7.43 -4.88 -15.09
N THR A 98 -6.23 -4.33 -15.20
CA THR A 98 -4.97 -5.04 -15.00
C THR A 98 -4.22 -4.52 -13.78
N ALA A 99 -3.25 -5.28 -13.28
CA ALA A 99 -2.55 -5.04 -12.03
C ALA A 99 -1.11 -5.58 -12.13
N THR A 100 -0.24 -5.13 -11.23
CA THR A 100 1.12 -5.66 -11.10
C THR A 100 1.21 -6.65 -9.94
N PHE A 101 1.60 -7.89 -10.21
CA PHE A 101 1.78 -8.95 -9.21
C PHE A 101 3.25 -9.08 -8.84
N PHE A 102 3.60 -8.83 -7.57
CA PHE A 102 4.96 -9.06 -7.06
C PHE A 102 5.11 -10.51 -6.61
N ILE A 103 6.03 -11.22 -7.30
CA ILE A 103 6.16 -12.67 -7.21
C ILE A 103 7.22 -13.08 -6.20
N ILE A 104 6.88 -14.04 -5.34
CA ILE A 104 7.82 -14.74 -4.46
C ILE A 104 8.31 -16.01 -5.16
N GLY A 105 9.62 -16.14 -5.37
CA GLY A 105 10.20 -17.25 -6.14
C GLY A 105 9.86 -18.64 -5.62
N SER A 106 9.93 -18.84 -4.29
CA SER A 106 9.62 -20.14 -3.67
C SER A 106 8.17 -20.58 -3.87
N GLN A 107 7.26 -19.65 -4.18
CA GLN A 107 5.86 -19.95 -4.48
C GLN A 107 5.63 -20.27 -5.95
N ALA A 108 6.61 -20.04 -6.82
CA ALA A 108 6.52 -20.27 -8.26
C ALA A 108 7.27 -21.55 -8.70
N ALA A 109 7.60 -22.46 -7.79
CA ALA A 109 8.42 -23.64 -8.13
C ALA A 109 7.66 -24.74 -8.88
N GLY A 110 6.34 -24.85 -8.69
CA GLY A 110 5.52 -25.91 -9.28
C GLY A 110 4.93 -25.57 -10.66
N THR A 111 4.62 -26.59 -11.45
CA THR A 111 4.07 -26.46 -12.82
C THR A 111 2.78 -25.64 -12.84
N GLU A 112 1.86 -25.89 -11.91
CA GLU A 112 0.60 -25.13 -11.81
C GLU A 112 0.87 -23.64 -11.54
N GLN A 113 1.80 -23.32 -10.65
CA GLN A 113 2.13 -21.94 -10.33
C GLN A 113 2.83 -21.24 -11.50
N ARG A 114 3.66 -21.95 -12.27
CA ARG A 114 4.24 -21.43 -13.52
C ARG A 114 3.18 -21.14 -14.57
N GLU A 115 2.18 -22.01 -14.68
CA GLU A 115 1.02 -21.76 -15.55
C GLU A 115 0.23 -20.52 -15.12
N ILE A 116 -0.03 -20.34 -13.82
CA ILE A 116 -0.67 -19.12 -13.29
C ILE A 116 0.11 -17.87 -13.69
N LEU A 117 1.45 -17.87 -13.57
CA LEU A 117 2.27 -16.72 -13.97
C LEU A 117 2.18 -16.42 -15.47
N ARG A 118 2.18 -17.45 -16.32
CA ARG A 118 1.97 -17.29 -17.76
C ARG A 118 0.60 -16.70 -18.06
N ASP A 119 -0.45 -17.21 -17.41
CA ASP A 119 -1.82 -16.74 -17.61
C ASP A 119 -1.99 -15.29 -17.14
N LEU A 120 -1.37 -14.90 -16.02
CA LEU A 120 -1.30 -13.50 -15.57
C LEU A 120 -0.77 -12.58 -16.69
N VAL A 121 0.35 -12.96 -17.32
CA VAL A 121 0.94 -12.18 -18.42
C VAL A 121 0.02 -12.15 -19.65
N ARG A 122 -0.60 -13.28 -20.02
CA ARG A 122 -1.53 -13.36 -21.16
C ARG A 122 -2.77 -12.47 -20.98
N GLU A 123 -3.23 -12.31 -19.73
CA GLU A 123 -4.34 -11.42 -19.39
C GLU A 123 -3.91 -9.94 -19.26
N GLY A 124 -2.64 -9.62 -19.55
CA GLY A 124 -2.11 -8.26 -19.56
C GLY A 124 -1.71 -7.74 -18.17
N HIS A 125 -1.64 -8.61 -17.16
CA HIS A 125 -1.06 -8.25 -15.87
C HIS A 125 0.47 -8.16 -15.99
N GLU A 126 1.07 -7.40 -15.09
CA GLU A 126 2.51 -7.21 -15.00
C GLU A 126 3.08 -8.04 -13.85
N LEU A 127 4.23 -8.67 -14.05
CA LEU A 127 4.97 -9.34 -12.99
C LEU A 127 6.12 -8.47 -12.45
N GLY A 128 6.20 -8.32 -11.13
CA GLY A 128 7.30 -7.71 -10.39
C GLY A 128 8.00 -8.74 -9.49
N ASN A 129 9.17 -8.39 -8.96
CA ASN A 129 10.00 -9.27 -8.15
C ASN A 129 9.81 -8.99 -6.64
N HIS A 130 9.50 -10.02 -5.85
CA HIS A 130 9.36 -9.95 -4.39
C HIS A 130 10.38 -10.83 -3.64
N ALA A 131 11.54 -11.06 -4.24
CA ALA A 131 12.59 -11.94 -3.74
C ALA A 131 12.12 -13.41 -3.57
N MET A 132 12.96 -14.24 -2.95
CA MET A 132 12.74 -15.69 -2.98
C MET A 132 11.74 -16.17 -1.94
N ARG A 133 11.64 -15.47 -0.80
CA ARG A 133 10.84 -15.85 0.36
C ARG A 133 10.17 -14.63 0.97
N ASP A 134 9.08 -14.85 1.71
CA ASP A 134 8.46 -13.83 2.55
C ASP A 134 9.35 -13.56 3.77
N GLU A 135 10.34 -12.69 3.59
CA GLU A 135 11.31 -12.31 4.62
C GLU A 135 11.70 -10.82 4.52
N PRO A 136 12.19 -10.18 5.60
CA PRO A 136 12.62 -8.79 5.54
C PRO A 136 13.84 -8.61 4.63
N ALA A 137 13.62 -8.26 3.36
CA ALA A 137 14.67 -8.14 2.35
C ALA A 137 15.83 -7.21 2.77
N ARG A 138 15.54 -6.16 3.56
CA ARG A 138 16.56 -5.24 4.08
C ARG A 138 17.61 -5.89 5.01
N ALA A 139 17.28 -7.04 5.60
CA ALA A 139 18.13 -7.78 6.54
C ALA A 139 19.07 -8.77 5.85
N LEU A 140 18.83 -9.08 4.57
CA LEU A 140 19.70 -9.95 3.78
C LEU A 140 21.05 -9.28 3.46
N SER A 141 22.08 -10.08 3.22
CA SER A 141 23.32 -9.56 2.62
C SER A 141 23.06 -9.12 1.17
N ASP A 142 23.95 -8.29 0.63
CA ASP A 142 23.78 -7.79 -0.74
C ASP A 142 23.88 -8.92 -1.77
N GLU A 143 24.76 -9.89 -1.52
CA GLU A 143 24.96 -11.07 -2.36
C GLU A 143 23.74 -11.99 -2.32
N VAL A 144 23.21 -12.27 -1.12
CA VAL A 144 22.03 -13.11 -0.96
C VAL A 144 20.82 -12.48 -1.66
N LEU A 145 20.57 -11.18 -1.43
CA LEU A 145 19.47 -10.49 -2.07
C LEU A 145 19.63 -10.46 -3.60
N ALA A 146 20.85 -10.20 -4.10
CA ALA A 146 21.10 -10.18 -5.53
C ALA A 146 20.88 -11.54 -6.20
N THR A 147 21.31 -12.63 -5.55
CA THR A 147 21.03 -13.99 -6.01
C THR A 147 19.53 -14.27 -6.05
N GLN A 148 18.82 -13.99 -4.95
CA GLN A 148 17.36 -14.17 -4.91
C GLN A 148 16.64 -13.36 -6.01
N ILE A 149 17.04 -12.11 -6.24
CA ILE A 149 16.46 -11.28 -7.30
C ILE A 149 16.70 -11.90 -8.67
N ARG A 150 17.92 -12.39 -8.97
CA ARG A 150 18.24 -13.01 -10.26
C ARG A 150 17.49 -14.32 -10.48
N ASP A 151 17.34 -15.15 -9.45
CA ASP A 151 16.61 -16.41 -9.55
C ASP A 151 15.13 -16.15 -9.87
N VAL A 152 14.51 -15.20 -9.17
CA VAL A 152 13.13 -14.78 -9.44
C VAL A 152 13.00 -14.09 -10.80
N GLU A 153 14.02 -13.34 -11.24
CA GLU A 153 14.03 -12.75 -12.58
C GLU A 153 13.95 -13.81 -13.67
N ALA A 154 14.67 -14.93 -13.51
CA ALA A 154 14.60 -16.04 -14.46
C ALA A 154 13.17 -16.60 -14.56
N VAL A 155 12.49 -16.75 -13.42
CA VAL A 155 11.08 -17.18 -13.37
C VAL A 155 10.15 -16.21 -14.11
N ILE A 156 10.31 -14.91 -13.85
CA ILE A 156 9.50 -13.88 -14.50
C ILE A 156 9.75 -13.87 -16.01
N ARG A 157 11.01 -13.93 -16.44
CA ARG A 157 11.36 -13.97 -17.87
C ARG A 157 10.77 -15.17 -18.59
N GLU A 158 10.79 -16.34 -17.96
CA GLU A 158 10.19 -17.56 -18.49
C GLU A 158 8.67 -17.40 -18.68
N ALA A 159 7.98 -16.78 -17.71
CA ALA A 159 6.54 -16.52 -17.83
C ALA A 159 6.21 -15.59 -19.01
N TYR A 160 6.96 -14.51 -19.20
CA TYR A 160 6.79 -13.61 -20.36
C TYR A 160 7.10 -14.30 -21.68
N ALA A 161 8.17 -15.11 -21.74
CA ALA A 161 8.51 -15.89 -22.93
C ALA A 161 7.42 -16.92 -23.29
N ALA A 162 6.91 -17.67 -22.30
CA ALA A 162 5.84 -18.65 -22.49
C ALA A 162 4.48 -18.00 -22.84
N ALA A 163 4.29 -16.74 -22.49
CA ALA A 163 3.14 -15.94 -22.87
C ALA A 163 3.32 -15.20 -24.21
N GLU A 164 4.49 -15.31 -24.85
CA GLU A 164 4.86 -14.59 -26.08
C GLU A 164 4.66 -13.06 -25.96
N SER A 165 4.95 -12.52 -24.78
CA SER A 165 4.71 -11.12 -24.44
C SER A 165 6.03 -10.42 -24.08
N PRO A 166 6.25 -9.16 -24.49
CA PRO A 166 7.44 -8.42 -24.13
C PRO A 166 7.48 -8.14 -22.62
N ALA A 167 8.65 -8.35 -22.01
CA ALA A 167 8.85 -8.03 -20.61
C ALA A 167 8.84 -6.49 -20.39
N PRO A 168 8.13 -5.97 -19.37
CA PRO A 168 8.13 -4.57 -19.00
C PRO A 168 9.40 -4.18 -18.24
N PRO A 169 9.55 -2.88 -17.85
CA PRO A 169 10.59 -2.47 -16.92
C PRO A 169 10.57 -3.30 -15.63
N LYS A 170 11.75 -3.45 -15.03
CA LYS A 170 11.94 -4.29 -13.85
C LYS A 170 11.53 -3.57 -12.57
N TYR A 171 10.56 -4.12 -11.85
CA TYR A 171 10.12 -3.61 -10.55
C TYR A 171 10.43 -4.59 -9.43
N PHE A 172 10.95 -4.07 -8.32
CA PHE A 172 11.22 -4.83 -7.11
C PHE A 172 10.48 -4.21 -5.93
N ARG A 173 9.79 -5.03 -5.15
CA ARG A 173 9.24 -4.60 -3.86
C ARG A 173 9.94 -5.36 -2.74
N PRO A 174 10.49 -4.70 -1.71
CA PRO A 174 11.10 -5.40 -0.61
C PRO A 174 10.05 -6.02 0.32
N GLY A 175 10.30 -7.25 0.77
CA GLY A 175 9.52 -7.87 1.85
C GLY A 175 9.48 -6.97 3.10
N SER A 176 8.34 -6.99 3.80
CA SER A 176 8.01 -6.09 4.92
C SER A 176 7.89 -4.58 4.58
N GLY A 177 8.07 -4.16 3.32
CA GLY A 177 7.89 -2.77 2.91
C GLY A 177 8.97 -1.78 3.39
N PHE A 178 10.07 -2.26 3.97
CA PHE A 178 11.19 -1.43 4.42
C PHE A 178 12.42 -1.61 3.52
N PHE A 179 13.18 -0.52 3.35
CA PHE A 179 14.43 -0.54 2.60
C PHE A 179 15.54 0.22 3.35
N SER A 180 16.78 -0.01 2.95
CA SER A 180 17.96 0.77 3.36
C SER A 180 18.63 1.38 2.12
N GLU A 181 19.46 2.41 2.30
CA GLU A 181 20.20 3.00 1.17
C GLU A 181 21.15 2.00 0.50
N ARG A 182 21.73 1.07 1.29
CA ARG A 182 22.53 -0.05 0.77
C ARG A 182 21.71 -0.93 -0.16
N MET A 183 20.54 -1.38 0.33
CA MET A 183 19.65 -2.24 -0.44
C MET A 183 19.15 -1.54 -1.72
N LEU A 184 18.79 -0.25 -1.62
CA LEU A 184 18.34 0.54 -2.77
C LEU A 184 19.44 0.63 -3.85
N LYS A 185 20.70 0.87 -3.46
CA LYS A 185 21.84 0.88 -4.39
C LYS A 185 22.02 -0.47 -5.07
N ASN A 186 21.95 -1.56 -4.31
CA ASN A 186 22.09 -2.91 -4.84
C ASN A 186 20.98 -3.25 -5.85
N VAL A 187 19.71 -3.06 -5.47
CA VAL A 187 18.54 -3.29 -6.35
C VAL A 187 18.62 -2.43 -7.63
N LYS A 188 19.01 -1.15 -7.50
CA LYS A 188 19.22 -0.27 -8.65
C LYS A 188 20.35 -0.75 -9.57
N GLY A 189 21.45 -1.24 -9.00
CA GLY A 189 22.57 -1.82 -9.75
C GLY A 189 22.18 -3.06 -10.56
N LEU A 190 21.13 -3.77 -10.17
CA LEU A 190 20.54 -4.90 -10.92
C LEU A 190 19.53 -4.44 -11.99
N GLY A 191 19.35 -3.13 -12.17
CA GLY A 191 18.44 -2.54 -13.14
C GLY A 191 16.97 -2.50 -12.69
N TYR A 192 16.70 -2.70 -11.40
CA TYR A 192 15.34 -2.65 -10.85
C TYR A 192 15.01 -1.27 -10.30
N ARG A 193 13.76 -0.85 -10.49
CA ARG A 193 13.16 0.24 -9.74
C ARG A 193 12.50 -0.32 -8.48
N LEU A 194 12.81 0.26 -7.33
CA LEU A 194 12.16 -0.12 -6.07
C LEU A 194 10.76 0.49 -6.00
N VAL A 195 9.75 -0.32 -5.71
CA VAL A 195 8.35 0.08 -5.66
C VAL A 195 7.78 -0.18 -4.28
N LEU A 196 7.31 0.88 -3.64
CA LEU A 196 6.45 0.82 -2.47
C LEU A 196 5.05 1.24 -2.90
N GLY A 197 4.40 2.09 -2.13
CA GLY A 197 3.11 2.63 -2.50
C GLY A 197 2.64 3.69 -1.52
N SER A 198 1.46 4.20 -1.79
CA SER A 198 0.86 5.31 -1.04
C SER A 198 -0.52 4.96 -0.50
N ILE A 199 -1.04 3.77 -0.81
CA ILE A 199 -2.34 3.27 -0.39
C ILE A 199 -2.15 1.82 0.08
N TYR A 200 -2.04 1.62 1.40
CA TYR A 200 -1.83 0.31 2.01
C TYR A 200 -2.94 0.03 3.04
N PRO A 201 -3.81 -0.98 2.83
CA PRO A 201 -4.96 -1.21 3.67
C PRO A 201 -4.67 -1.99 4.95
N HIS A 202 -3.43 -2.45 5.16
CA HIS A 202 -3.06 -3.36 6.26
C HIS A 202 -3.79 -4.70 6.19
N ASP A 203 -4.05 -5.19 4.97
CA ASP A 203 -4.75 -6.44 4.72
C ASP A 203 -4.01 -7.70 5.21
N PRO A 204 -2.67 -7.74 5.41
CA PRO A 204 -2.04 -8.82 6.13
C PRO A 204 -2.43 -8.90 7.60
N GLN A 205 -2.69 -7.76 8.25
CA GLN A 205 -2.97 -7.66 9.68
C GLN A 205 -4.48 -7.68 9.98
N ILE A 206 -5.31 -7.24 9.03
CA ILE A 206 -6.75 -7.08 9.21
C ILE A 206 -7.47 -7.99 8.23
N SER A 207 -8.08 -9.07 8.73
CA SER A 207 -8.81 -10.06 7.92
C SER A 207 -10.22 -9.62 7.48
N PHE A 208 -10.68 -8.45 7.94
CA PHE A 208 -12.00 -7.93 7.62
C PHE A 208 -11.99 -7.12 6.32
N TRP A 209 -12.27 -7.78 5.18
CA TRP A 209 -12.25 -7.14 3.85
C TRP A 209 -13.02 -5.82 3.74
N ARG A 210 -14.14 -5.68 4.47
CA ARG A 210 -14.96 -4.45 4.46
C ARG A 210 -14.23 -3.25 5.05
N ILE A 211 -13.39 -3.48 6.06
CA ILE A 211 -12.55 -2.44 6.67
C ILE A 211 -11.45 -2.07 5.68
N ASN A 212 -10.76 -3.06 5.11
CA ASN A 212 -9.70 -2.85 4.14
C ASN A 212 -10.22 -2.08 2.92
N ALA A 213 -11.37 -2.47 2.36
CA ALA A 213 -12.01 -1.81 1.22
C ALA A 213 -12.31 -0.33 1.53
N ARG A 214 -12.94 -0.04 2.68
CA ARG A 214 -13.20 1.35 3.11
C ARG A 214 -11.90 2.13 3.24
N HIS A 215 -10.85 1.51 3.76
CA HIS A 215 -9.57 2.16 3.98
C HIS A 215 -8.88 2.53 2.67
N VAL A 216 -8.76 1.58 1.72
CA VAL A 216 -8.27 1.84 0.34
C VAL A 216 -9.00 3.04 -0.27
N LEU A 217 -10.34 2.97 -0.27
CA LEU A 217 -11.18 4.01 -0.86
C LEU A 217 -11.08 5.35 -0.14
N SER A 218 -10.71 5.38 1.13
CA SER A 218 -10.51 6.62 1.89
C SER A 218 -9.17 7.30 1.60
N MET A 219 -8.23 6.59 0.99
CA MET A 219 -6.88 7.04 0.63
C MET A 219 -6.70 7.26 -0.88
N LEU A 220 -7.71 6.91 -1.68
CA LEU A 220 -7.69 7.00 -3.13
C LEU A 220 -7.40 8.44 -3.59
N ARG A 221 -6.41 8.58 -4.46
CA ARG A 221 -5.91 9.85 -5.00
C ARG A 221 -5.24 9.61 -6.36
N PRO A 222 -5.25 10.61 -7.28
CA PRO A 222 -4.49 10.56 -8.53
C PRO A 222 -3.05 10.12 -8.32
N GLY A 223 -2.57 9.22 -9.19
CA GLY A 223 -1.21 8.69 -9.16
C GLY A 223 -0.87 7.77 -7.98
N GLY A 224 -1.89 7.31 -7.24
CA GLY A 224 -1.71 6.39 -6.14
C GLY A 224 -1.26 4.99 -6.58
N VAL A 225 -0.47 4.34 -5.73
CA VAL A 225 -0.09 2.92 -5.87
C VAL A 225 -0.72 2.16 -4.71
N VAL A 226 -1.67 1.28 -5.04
CA VAL A 226 -2.45 0.46 -4.10
C VAL A 226 -1.73 -0.86 -3.89
N ILE A 227 -1.50 -1.23 -2.63
CA ILE A 227 -0.84 -2.48 -2.23
C ILE A 227 -1.89 -3.39 -1.61
N CYS A 228 -2.10 -4.58 -2.16
CA CYS A 228 -2.89 -5.67 -1.57
C CYS A 228 -2.05 -6.96 -1.61
N HIS A 229 -2.51 -8.04 -0.97
CA HIS A 229 -1.75 -9.30 -0.89
C HIS A 229 -2.56 -10.48 -1.46
N ASP A 230 -1.90 -11.33 -2.24
CA ASP A 230 -2.49 -12.49 -2.91
C ASP A 230 -2.91 -13.56 -1.91
N ARG A 231 -2.08 -13.83 -0.91
CA ARG A 231 -2.20 -14.94 0.06
C ARG A 231 -3.30 -14.75 1.12
N ARG A 232 -4.39 -14.07 0.79
CA ARG A 232 -5.47 -13.72 1.72
C ARG A 232 -6.82 -14.01 1.09
N SER A 233 -7.62 -14.86 1.74
CA SER A 233 -8.98 -15.20 1.30
C SER A 233 -9.95 -14.00 1.25
N TRP A 234 -9.56 -12.88 1.86
CA TRP A 234 -10.33 -11.65 1.90
C TRP A 234 -9.93 -10.63 0.82
N THR A 235 -8.88 -10.87 0.02
CA THR A 235 -8.44 -9.95 -1.04
C THR A 235 -9.44 -9.90 -2.19
N ALA A 236 -9.86 -11.03 -2.74
CA ALA A 236 -10.85 -11.03 -3.82
C ALA A 236 -12.21 -10.39 -3.38
N PRO A 237 -12.81 -10.72 -2.22
CA PRO A 237 -13.97 -10.00 -1.70
C PRO A 237 -13.76 -8.48 -1.52
N MET A 238 -12.56 -8.07 -1.07
CA MET A 238 -12.22 -6.65 -0.99
C MET A 238 -12.22 -5.99 -2.37
N LEU A 239 -11.55 -6.60 -3.36
CA LEU A 239 -11.45 -6.06 -4.71
C LEU A 239 -12.80 -5.98 -5.41
N ARG A 240 -13.69 -6.97 -5.22
CA ARG A 240 -15.09 -6.92 -5.71
C ARG A 240 -15.85 -5.68 -5.24
N ARG A 241 -15.48 -5.10 -4.09
CA ARG A 241 -16.05 -3.83 -3.60
C ARG A 241 -15.28 -2.61 -4.06
N VAL A 242 -13.95 -2.69 -4.08
CA VAL A 242 -13.07 -1.54 -4.34
C VAL A 242 -13.10 -1.13 -5.81
N LEU A 243 -13.01 -2.08 -6.74
CA LEU A 243 -12.85 -1.79 -8.17
C LEU A 243 -14.07 -1.08 -8.78
N PRO A 244 -15.33 -1.53 -8.56
CA PRO A 244 -16.50 -0.81 -9.06
C PRO A 244 -16.60 0.60 -8.48
N GLU A 245 -16.21 0.78 -7.22
CA GLU A 245 -16.24 2.08 -6.56
C GLU A 245 -15.12 3.02 -7.05
N MET A 246 -13.94 2.50 -7.40
CA MET A 246 -12.90 3.27 -8.09
C MET A 246 -13.41 3.76 -9.44
N SER A 247 -13.99 2.86 -10.25
CA SER A 247 -14.59 3.20 -11.54
C SER A 247 -15.69 4.25 -11.41
N ARG A 248 -16.62 4.08 -10.46
CA ARG A 248 -17.69 5.06 -10.15
C ARG A 248 -17.15 6.45 -9.78
N ARG A 249 -15.95 6.54 -9.19
CA ARG A 249 -15.28 7.81 -8.86
C ARG A 249 -14.46 8.39 -10.03
N GLY A 250 -14.46 7.71 -11.16
CA GLY A 250 -13.76 8.07 -12.39
C GLY A 250 -12.27 7.72 -12.35
N TYR A 251 -11.87 6.69 -11.60
CA TYR A 251 -10.48 6.22 -11.59
C TYR A 251 -10.26 5.09 -12.60
N GLN A 252 -9.23 5.24 -13.43
CA GLN A 252 -8.64 4.15 -14.19
C GLN A 252 -7.69 3.36 -13.29
N VAL A 253 -7.78 2.04 -13.33
CA VAL A 253 -6.89 1.12 -12.61
C VAL A 253 -6.01 0.40 -13.62
N THR A 254 -4.71 0.36 -13.36
CA THR A 254 -3.72 -0.18 -14.29
C THR A 254 -2.52 -0.81 -13.55
N THR A 255 -1.58 -1.38 -14.30
CA THR A 255 -0.24 -1.78 -13.84
C THR A 255 0.63 -0.57 -13.46
N ILE A 256 1.78 -0.82 -12.83
CA ILE A 256 2.78 0.22 -12.54
C ILE A 256 3.30 0.85 -13.84
N THR A 257 3.63 0.05 -14.85
CA THR A 257 4.05 0.57 -16.15
C THR A 257 2.99 1.48 -16.76
N GLY A 258 1.71 1.07 -16.72
CA GLY A 258 0.62 1.89 -17.24
C GLY A 258 0.50 3.22 -16.49
N LEU A 259 0.59 3.21 -15.16
CA LEU A 259 0.57 4.44 -14.36
C LEU A 259 1.74 5.39 -14.72
N LEU A 260 2.93 4.84 -14.99
CA LEU A 260 4.12 5.63 -15.33
C LEU A 260 4.12 6.19 -16.75
N ARG A 261 3.21 5.73 -17.63
CA ARG A 261 3.05 6.28 -19.00
C ARG A 261 2.09 7.47 -19.07
N GLU A 262 1.27 7.68 -18.04
CA GLU A 262 0.27 8.76 -17.95
C GLU A 262 0.86 10.10 -17.44
N VAL A 263 2.19 10.19 -17.39
CA VAL A 263 3.01 11.31 -16.88
C VAL A 263 4.25 11.45 -17.72
#